data_AF-A0A846CLZ9-F1
#
_entry.id   AF-A0A846CLZ9-F1
#
_cell.length_a   1.000
_cell.length_b   1.000
_cell.length_c   1.000
_cell.angle_alpha   90.00
_cell.angle_beta   90.00
_cell.angle_gamma   90.00
#
_symmetry.space_group_name_H-M   'P 1'
#
loop_
_entity.id
_entity.type
_entity.pdbx_description
1 polymer ?
#
loop_
_entity_poly.entity_id
_entity_poly.type
_entity_poly.pdbx_seq_one_letter_code
_entity_poly.pdbx_strand_id
1 'polypeptide(L)' 'MKIGEILIRRQLISQAQLDQAIDIQASCHQKLGELLMFKGWIQQDDLEMALTEQYWRQNGYWVID' A
#
# COMPACT_ATOMS: atom_id res chain seq x y z
N MET A 1 5.46 -4.29 -9.06
CA MET A 1 5.60 -3.83 -7.66
C MET A 1 4.25 -3.95 -6.95
N LYS A 2 4.25 -4.46 -5.73
CA LYS A 2 3.06 -4.55 -4.87
C LYS A 2 2.85 -3.22 -4.14
N ILE A 3 1.61 -2.95 -3.73
CA ILE A 3 1.27 -1.70 -3.02
C ILE A 3 2.00 -1.57 -1.69
N GLY A 4 2.15 -2.67 -0.92
CA GLY A 4 2.88 -2.66 0.33
C GLY A 4 4.34 -2.21 0.19
N GLU A 5 5.01 -2.61 -0.90
CA GLU A 5 6.38 -2.17 -1.19
C GLU A 5 6.46 -0.67 -1.49
N ILE A 6 5.47 -0.12 -2.19
CA ILE A 6 5.39 1.31 -2.49
C ILE A 6 5.18 2.11 -1.20
N LEU A 7 4.29 1.65 -0.33
CA LEU A 7 4.00 2.30 0.95
C LEU A 7 5.22 2.28 1.90
N ILE A 8 5.99 1.18 1.93
CA ILE A 8 7.25 1.11 2.69
C ILE A 8 8.30 2.05 2.09
N ARG A 9 8.47 2.03 0.77
CA ARG A 9 9.45 2.89 0.08
C ARG A 9 9.18 4.38 0.33
N ARG A 10 7.91 4.77 0.42
CA ARG A 10 7.48 6.13 0.75
C ARG A 10 7.48 6.44 2.25
N GLN A 11 7.94 5.51 3.10
CA GLN A 11 7.96 5.63 4.57
C GLN A 11 6.57 5.87 5.20
N LEU A 12 5.50 5.50 4.51
CA LEU A 12 4.13 5.62 5.02
C LEU A 12 3.80 4.53 6.03
N ILE A 13 4.38 3.33 5.83
CA ILE A 13 4.26 2.21 6.76
C ILE A 13 5.63 1.55 6.96
N SER A 14 5.79 0.92 8.11
CA SER A 14 6.93 0.03 8.39
C SER A 14 6.69 -1.39 7.87
N GLN A 15 7.78 -2.16 7.73
CA GLN A 15 7.69 -3.59 7.41
C GLN A 15 6.80 -4.34 8.42
N ALA A 16 6.95 -4.04 9.72
CA ALA A 16 6.15 -4.67 10.77
C ALA A 16 4.65 -4.37 10.64
N GLN A 17 4.28 -3.14 10.27
CA GLN A 17 2.88 -2.79 9.98
C GLN A 17 2.35 -3.50 8.74
N LEU A 18 3.17 -3.63 7.69
CA LEU A 18 2.79 -4.38 6.50
C LEU A 18 2.53 -5.85 6.84
N ASP A 19 3.43 -6.49 7.58
CA ASP A 19 3.29 -7.90 7.98
C ASP A 19 2.02 -8.09 8.82
N GLN A 20 1.79 -7.21 9.80
CA GLN A 20 0.57 -7.23 10.61
C GLN A 20 -0.70 -7.07 9.77
N ALA A 21 -0.68 -6.19 8.75
CA ALA A 21 -1.82 -6.00 7.88
C ALA A 21 -2.07 -7.23 6.99
N ILE A 22 -1.02 -7.91 6.52
CA ILE A 22 -1.15 -9.14 5.73
C ILE A 22 -1.78 -10.27 6.56
N ASP A 23 -1.36 -10.44 7.81
CA ASP A 23 -1.92 -11.45 8.72
C ASP A 23 -3.42 -11.22 8.97
N ILE A 24 -3.81 -9.96 9.22
CA ILE A 24 -5.23 -9.60 9.41
C ILE A 24 -6.01 -9.78 8.10
N GLN A 25 -5.43 -9.38 6.97
CA GLN A 25 -6.05 -9.53 5.66
C GLN A 25 -6.37 -11.00 5.35
N ALA A 26 -5.48 -11.92 5.70
CA ALA A 26 -5.69 -13.36 5.51
C ALA A 26 -6.93 -13.88 6.25
N SER A 27 -7.30 -13.24 7.36
CA SER A 27 -8.46 -13.61 8.17
C SER A 27 -9.75 -12.90 7.72
N CYS A 28 -9.65 -11.67 7.24
CA CYS A 28 -10.79 -10.78 7.01
C CYS A 28 -11.21 -10.63 5.52
N HIS A 29 -10.43 -11.15 4.56
CA HIS A 29 -10.66 -10.99 3.11
C HIS A 29 -10.81 -9.52 2.63
N GLN A 30 -10.39 -8.54 3.43
CA GLN A 30 -10.39 -7.12 3.06
C GLN A 30 -9.22 -6.77 2.16
N LYS A 31 -9.29 -5.62 1.47
CA LYS A 31 -8.13 -5.12 0.73
C LYS A 31 -7.10 -4.55 1.70
N LEU A 32 -5.82 -4.80 1.42
CA LEU A 32 -4.71 -4.30 2.24
C LEU A 32 -4.78 -2.78 2.47
N GLY A 33 -5.00 -2.00 1.40
CA GLY A 33 -5.08 -0.54 1.49
C GLY A 33 -6.22 -0.05 2.39
N GLU A 34 -7.39 -0.66 2.28
CA GLU A 34 -8.55 -0.32 3.14
C GLU A 34 -8.27 -0.67 4.60
N LEU A 35 -7.61 -1.80 4.86
CA LEU A 35 -7.21 -2.19 6.20
C LEU A 35 -6.19 -1.22 6.81
N LEU A 36 -5.19 -0.80 6.02
CA LEU A 36 -4.17 0.17 6.46
C LEU A 36 -4.79 1.54 6.78
N MET A 37 -5.77 1.98 5.98
CA MET A 37 -6.57 3.18 6.25
C MET A 37 -7.41 3.02 7.52
N PHE A 38 -8.08 1.88 7.68
CA PHE A 38 -8.91 1.58 8.85
C PHE A 38 -8.10 1.58 10.15
N LYS A 39 -6.84 1.12 10.09
CA LYS A 39 -5.89 1.19 11.21
C LYS A 39 -5.35 2.60 11.48
N GLY A 40 -5.63 3.56 10.60
CA GLY A 40 -5.13 4.93 10.69
C GLY A 40 -3.64 5.06 10.40
N TRP A 41 -3.03 4.08 9.72
CA TRP A 41 -1.60 4.11 9.38
C TRP A 41 -1.32 4.88 8.11
N ILE A 42 -2.29 4.95 7.20
CA ILE A 42 -2.23 5.75 5.97
C ILE A 42 -3.53 6.54 5.81
N GLN A 43 -3.46 7.66 5.10
CA GLN A 43 -4.65 8.41 4.69
C GLN A 43 -5.15 7.96 3.31
N GLN A 44 -6.31 8.47 2.91
CA GLN A 44 -6.87 8.19 1.59
C GLN A 44 -5.92 8.66 0.47
N ASP A 45 -5.37 9.86 0.61
CA ASP A 45 -4.46 10.45 -0.38
C ASP A 45 -3.18 9.60 -0.56
N ASP A 46 -2.65 9.05 0.54
CA ASP A 46 -1.51 8.13 0.52
C ASP A 46 -1.81 6.85 -0.27
N LEU A 47 -3.02 6.31 -0.09
CA LEU A 47 -3.46 5.11 -0.79
C LEU A 47 -3.67 5.39 -2.29
N GLU A 48 -4.31 6.50 -2.65
CA GLU A 48 -4.54 6.89 -4.04
C GLU A 48 -3.23 7.12 -4.79
N MET A 49 -2.26 7.77 -4.15
CA MET A 49 -0.91 7.96 -4.68
C MET A 49 -0.21 6.62 -4.91
N ALA A 50 -0.24 5.73 -3.92
CA ALA A 50 0.39 4.42 -4.04
C ALA A 50 -0.27 3.53 -5.11
N LEU A 51 -1.59 3.60 -5.26
CA LEU A 51 -2.34 2.91 -6.32
C LEU A 51 -2.00 3.45 -7.70
N THR A 52 -1.88 4.77 -7.83
CA THR A 52 -1.47 5.43 -9.09
C THR A 52 -0.07 4.99 -9.50
N GLU A 53 0.88 4.99 -8.57
CA GLU A 53 2.24 4.51 -8.83
C GLU A 53 2.26 3.01 -9.18
N GLN A 54 1.46 2.20 -8.48
CA GLN A 54 1.31 0.78 -8.79
C GLN A 54 0.80 0.58 -10.22
N TYR A 55 -0.24 1.31 -10.61
CA TYR A 55 -0.82 1.26 -11.94
C TYR A 55 0.21 1.64 -13.01
N TRP A 56 0.94 2.74 -12.83
CA TRP A 56 1.99 3.15 -13.77
C TRP A 56 3.08 2.09 -13.95
N ARG A 57 3.60 1.54 -12.84
CA ARG A 57 4.62 0.49 -12.87
C ARG A 57 4.13 -0.81 -13.51
N GLN A 58 2.85 -1.17 -13.34
CA GLN A 58 2.26 -2.37 -13.96
C GLN A 58 2.01 -2.20 -15.46
N ASN A 59 1.69 -0.99 -15.89
CA ASN A 59 1.39 -0.70 -17.30
C ASN A 59 2.63 -0.22 -18.10
N GLY A 60 3.83 -0.29 -17.51
CA GLY A 60 5.09 0.04 -18.19
C GLY A 60 5.37 1.53 -18.35
N TYR A 61 4.62 2.39 -17.65
CA TYR A 61 4.94 3.81 -17.58
C TYR A 61 6.15 3.99 -16.66
N TRP A 62 7.29 4.41 -17.23
CA TRP A 62 8.43 4.86 -16.44
C TRP A 62 8.09 6.23 -15.83
N VAL A 63 7.67 6.19 -14.57
CA VAL A 63 7.59 7.38 -13.72
C VAL A 63 9.03 7.82 -13.50
N ILE A 64 9.46 8.79 -14.31
CA ILE A 64 10.65 9.61 -14.06
C ILE A 64 10.34 10.43 -12.81
N ASP A 65 10.80 9.91 -11.67
CA ASP A 65 11.04 10.69 -10.45
C ASP A 65 12.42 11.37 -10.60
#